data_AF-A0A935ZLU0-F1
#
_entry.id   AF-A0A935ZLU0-F1
#
_cell.length_a   1.000
_cell.length_b   1.000
_cell.length_c   1.000
_cell.angle_alpha   90.00
_cell.angle_beta   90.00
_cell.angle_gamma   90.00
#
_symmetry.space_group_name_H-M   'P 1'
#
loop_
_entity.id
_entity.type
_entity.pdbx_description
1 polymer ?
#
loop_
_entity_poly.entity_id
_entity_poly.type
_entity_poly.pdbx_seq_one_letter_code
_entity_poly.pdbx_strand_id
1 'polypeptide(L)'
;MLATFITLCAACGDPASTTEGSSGDDGSEAAGSSSVGSTAASATGVTTTAGGDGSTGTGADDGSSGAASNGSSDDGSSDASSSGGVIDDAPLELVVIGASTAAGKNLDQPQYGGAPGNKPFATLYAEQLAIDRPGSTVVNLAVPGTTSFDGMPTGSQNPPGYAAPDPMHNITAALAESPDMVLVAYHLGAGASTEQVIANLTAIQDAADAAGVPVWFSTPLPRFATADPAQLAQIPEMRDAVLTTFGDHALDFFAALVGDDGYADATLFLTDENHPNQAGHQALYQVLLDADLPAAL
;
A
#
# COMPACT_ATOMS: atom_id res chain seq x y z
N MET A 1 36.03 40.39 -20.46
CA MET A 1 36.25 40.41 -21.93
C MET A 1 35.30 39.40 -22.53
N LEU A 2 34.08 39.83 -22.85
CA LEU A 2 33.59 40.11 -24.22
C LEU A 2 33.48 38.85 -25.10
N ALA A 3 32.28 38.31 -25.18
CA ALA A 3 31.71 37.77 -26.41
C ALA A 3 30.19 37.93 -26.33
N THR A 4 29.60 38.43 -27.40
CA THR A 4 28.23 38.96 -27.49
C THR A 4 27.55 38.35 -28.71
N PHE A 5 26.22 38.18 -28.63
CA PHE A 5 25.22 37.87 -29.68
C PHE A 5 25.23 36.43 -30.21
N ILE A 6 24.07 35.75 -30.31
CA ILE A 6 23.00 35.88 -31.34
C ILE A 6 21.69 35.30 -30.75
N THR A 7 20.65 36.11 -30.50
CA THR A 7 19.46 36.39 -31.36
C THR A 7 18.25 35.47 -31.11
N LEU A 8 17.22 36.08 -30.52
CA LEU A 8 15.81 35.66 -30.48
C LEU A 8 15.20 35.69 -31.89
N CYS A 9 14.32 34.73 -32.20
CA CYS A 9 13.25 34.95 -33.17
C CYS A 9 11.96 34.25 -32.70
N ALA A 10 10.92 35.05 -32.48
CA ALA A 10 9.54 34.65 -32.27
C ALA A 10 8.75 34.99 -33.54
N ALA A 11 7.80 34.12 -33.93
CA ALA A 11 6.56 34.39 -34.67
C ALA A 11 5.99 33.03 -35.15
N CYS A 12 4.85 32.57 -34.62
CA CYS A 12 3.48 32.81 -35.10
C CYS A 12 3.12 32.05 -36.39
N GLY A 13 2.13 31.17 -36.32
CA GLY A 13 1.50 30.57 -37.49
C GLY A 13 0.47 29.47 -37.18
N ASP A 14 -0.77 29.89 -36.93
CA ASP A 14 -2.05 29.19 -37.15
C ASP A 14 -3.03 30.28 -37.67
N PRO A 15 -4.17 30.02 -38.35
CA PRO A 15 -4.89 28.75 -38.59
C PRO A 15 -5.51 28.58 -40.02
N ALA A 16 -6.07 27.40 -40.33
CA ALA A 16 -7.21 27.19 -41.26
C ALA A 16 -7.78 25.78 -41.02
N SER A 17 -9.03 25.55 -40.57
CA SER A 17 -10.34 25.80 -41.21
C SER A 17 -10.56 25.05 -42.53
N THR A 18 -11.30 23.94 -42.47
CA THR A 18 -12.26 23.53 -43.50
C THR A 18 -13.49 22.89 -42.85
N THR A 19 -14.63 23.54 -43.09
CA THR A 19 -16.01 23.08 -42.92
C THR A 19 -16.43 22.07 -43.99
N GLU A 20 -17.49 21.30 -43.70
CA GLU A 20 -18.58 20.71 -44.53
C GLU A 20 -18.95 19.35 -43.90
N GLY A 21 -20.20 18.94 -43.63
CA GLY A 21 -21.54 19.42 -43.94
C GLY A 21 -22.57 18.55 -43.21
N SER A 22 -23.82 19.02 -43.18
CA SER A 22 -24.96 18.62 -42.33
C SER A 22 -25.95 17.67 -43.03
N SER A 23 -26.57 16.77 -42.25
CA SER A 23 -27.98 16.31 -42.34
C SER A 23 -28.16 15.25 -41.23
N GLY A 24 -28.99 15.39 -40.19
CA GLY A 24 -30.40 15.75 -40.19
C GLY A 24 -31.22 14.47 -40.15
N ASP A 25 -31.77 14.08 -38.99
CA ASP A 25 -33.13 13.54 -38.89
C ASP A 25 -33.61 13.38 -37.44
N ASP A 26 -34.87 13.79 -37.28
CA ASP A 26 -35.70 13.81 -36.08
C ASP A 26 -36.20 12.40 -35.69
N GLY A 27 -36.55 12.20 -34.41
CA GLY A 27 -37.24 10.98 -33.99
C GLY A 27 -37.53 10.91 -32.49
N SER A 28 -38.70 11.41 -32.12
CA SER A 28 -39.36 11.35 -30.81
C SER A 28 -39.82 9.94 -30.38
N GLU A 29 -40.25 9.86 -29.11
CA GLU A 29 -41.14 8.87 -28.43
C GLU A 29 -40.43 8.01 -27.37
N ALA A 30 -40.67 8.19 -26.07
CA ALA A 30 -41.87 8.06 -25.22
C ALA A 30 -41.92 6.71 -24.46
N ALA A 31 -42.07 6.85 -23.14
CA ALA A 31 -42.72 5.96 -22.17
C ALA A 31 -42.38 4.45 -22.13
N GLY A 32 -41.88 4.01 -20.97
CA GLY A 32 -41.81 2.59 -20.61
C GLY A 32 -41.66 2.40 -19.10
N SER A 33 -42.76 2.60 -18.37
CA SER A 33 -42.93 2.15 -16.99
C SER A 33 -43.05 0.63 -16.95
N SER A 34 -42.31 -0.03 -16.05
CA SER A 34 -42.74 -1.31 -15.50
C SER A 34 -42.11 -1.58 -14.14
N SER A 35 -42.95 -1.46 -13.12
CA SER A 35 -42.82 -1.95 -11.76
C SER A 35 -42.90 -3.48 -11.68
N VAL A 36 -41.91 -4.14 -11.09
CA VAL A 36 -41.98 -5.45 -10.40
C VAL A 36 -40.71 -5.50 -9.51
N GLY A 37 -40.66 -5.94 -8.26
CA GLY A 37 -41.60 -6.61 -7.39
C GLY A 37 -41.12 -6.50 -5.94
N SER A 38 -42.09 -6.46 -5.03
CA SER A 38 -41.89 -6.53 -3.58
C SER A 38 -41.84 -8.01 -3.17
N THR A 39 -40.83 -8.41 -2.41
CA THR A 39 -40.95 -9.48 -1.41
C THR A 39 -40.05 -9.17 -0.23
N ALA A 40 -40.68 -8.71 0.85
CA ALA A 40 -40.12 -8.71 2.19
C ALA A 40 -40.04 -10.16 2.70
N ALA A 41 -38.88 -10.56 3.21
CA ALA A 41 -38.72 -11.79 3.96
C ALA A 41 -38.46 -11.45 5.43
N SER A 42 -39.35 -12.00 6.26
CA SER A 42 -39.47 -11.92 7.71
C SER A 42 -38.23 -12.43 8.44
N ALA A 43 -37.69 -11.63 9.37
CA ALA A 43 -36.77 -12.09 10.41
C ALA A 43 -37.53 -12.15 11.75
N THR A 44 -37.96 -13.36 12.09
CA THR A 44 -38.47 -13.73 13.43
C THR A 44 -37.29 -13.84 14.40
N GLY A 45 -37.42 -13.19 15.55
CA GLY A 45 -36.38 -13.10 16.57
C GLY A 45 -36.11 -14.39 17.33
N VAL A 46 -34.93 -14.41 17.97
CA VAL A 46 -34.60 -15.29 19.08
C VAL A 46 -33.93 -14.46 20.15
N THR A 47 -34.60 -14.41 21.30
CA THR A 47 -34.15 -13.93 22.60
C THR A 47 -33.13 -14.88 23.22
N THR A 48 -32.02 -14.35 23.75
CA THR A 48 -31.17 -15.05 24.72
C THR A 48 -31.22 -14.35 26.07
N THR A 49 -31.70 -15.10 27.05
CA THR A 49 -31.86 -14.78 28.47
C THR A 49 -30.51 -14.77 29.21
N ALA A 50 -30.42 -13.84 30.17
CA ALA A 50 -29.39 -13.79 31.20
C ALA A 50 -29.72 -14.70 32.41
N GLY A 51 -28.67 -15.15 33.11
CA GLY A 51 -28.65 -15.83 34.41
C GLY A 51 -27.39 -16.69 34.49
N GLY A 52 -26.48 -16.63 35.47
CA GLY A 52 -26.54 -16.11 36.84
C GLY A 52 -26.34 -17.28 37.82
N ASP A 53 -25.10 -17.53 38.25
CA ASP A 53 -24.68 -18.14 39.55
C ASP A 53 -23.14 -18.34 39.48
N GLY A 54 -22.30 -18.04 40.47
CA GLY A 54 -22.52 -18.05 41.91
C GLY A 54 -21.90 -19.31 42.52
N SER A 55 -20.59 -19.35 42.78
CA SER A 55 -20.01 -20.32 43.74
C SER A 55 -18.64 -19.90 44.25
N THR A 56 -18.59 -19.69 45.56
CA THR A 56 -17.43 -19.48 46.42
C THR A 56 -16.82 -20.82 46.84
N GLY A 57 -15.49 -20.95 46.82
CA GLY A 57 -14.79 -22.11 47.38
C GLY A 57 -13.42 -21.72 47.97
N THR A 58 -13.37 -21.68 49.29
CA THR A 58 -12.20 -21.48 50.15
C THR A 58 -11.50 -22.80 50.50
N GLY A 59 -10.19 -22.76 50.73
CA GLY A 59 -9.41 -23.79 51.45
C GLY A 59 -8.00 -23.94 50.84
N ALA A 60 -6.93 -23.38 51.41
CA ALA A 60 -6.24 -23.64 52.68
C ALA A 60 -5.19 -24.78 52.61
N ASP A 61 -3.99 -24.40 53.03
CA ASP A 61 -2.91 -25.17 53.66
C ASP A 61 -2.12 -26.20 52.84
N ASP A 62 -0.81 -25.94 52.67
CA ASP A 62 0.20 -26.81 53.23
C ASP A 62 1.44 -26.03 53.68
N GLY A 63 2.12 -26.59 54.67
CA GLY A 63 3.34 -26.05 55.24
C GLY A 63 4.37 -27.15 55.41
N SER A 64 5.63 -26.70 55.43
CA SER A 64 6.74 -27.21 56.22
C SER A 64 7.46 -28.51 55.80
N SER A 65 8.75 -28.29 55.52
CA SER A 65 9.95 -28.99 56.05
C SER A 65 10.34 -30.38 55.55
N GLY A 66 11.64 -30.51 55.20
CA GLY A 66 12.44 -31.68 55.63
C GLY A 66 13.45 -32.26 54.64
N ALA A 67 14.71 -31.83 54.76
CA ALA A 67 15.96 -32.60 54.73
C ALA A 67 16.29 -33.65 53.62
N ALA A 68 17.32 -33.31 52.84
CA ALA A 68 18.55 -34.06 52.49
C ALA A 68 18.53 -35.58 52.18
N SER A 69 19.06 -35.93 51.00
CA SER A 69 20.13 -36.95 50.86
C SER A 69 20.85 -36.88 49.50
N ASN A 70 22.14 -37.23 49.54
CA ASN A 70 23.12 -37.28 48.44
C ASN A 70 22.78 -38.34 47.37
N GLY A 71 23.13 -38.03 46.11
CA GLY A 71 23.32 -39.01 45.04
C GLY A 71 23.84 -38.38 43.76
N SER A 72 25.15 -38.49 43.51
CA SER A 72 25.78 -38.22 42.22
C SER A 72 25.18 -39.07 41.11
N SER A 73 24.96 -38.47 39.94
CA SER A 73 25.48 -38.95 38.65
C SER A 73 25.35 -37.84 37.61
N ASP A 74 26.42 -37.66 36.85
CA ASP A 74 26.57 -36.77 35.71
C ASP A 74 25.47 -36.96 34.65
N ASP A 75 24.91 -35.86 34.16
CA ASP A 75 24.83 -35.55 32.73
C ASP A 75 24.78 -34.03 32.50
N GLY A 76 25.42 -33.59 31.43
CA GLY A 76 25.84 -32.21 31.22
C GLY A 76 24.69 -31.21 31.10
N SER A 77 24.70 -30.19 31.96
CA SER A 77 23.88 -28.98 31.83
C SER A 77 24.71 -27.74 32.12
N SER A 78 25.26 -27.18 31.03
CA SER A 78 25.69 -25.80 30.82
C SER A 78 26.16 -25.79 29.35
N ASP A 79 25.34 -25.47 28.37
CA ASP A 79 24.77 -24.15 28.20
C ASP A 79 23.37 -24.25 27.59
N ALA A 80 22.35 -23.92 28.37
CA ALA A 80 21.18 -23.27 27.79
C ALA A 80 21.63 -21.86 27.39
N SER A 81 22.39 -21.78 26.28
CA SER A 81 22.42 -20.57 25.48
C SER A 81 20.98 -20.36 25.08
N SER A 82 20.32 -19.42 25.74
CA SER A 82 19.17 -18.75 25.17
C SER A 82 19.62 -18.35 23.77
N SER A 83 19.19 -19.08 22.75
CA SER A 83 19.29 -18.62 21.38
C SER A 83 18.37 -17.42 21.29
N GLY A 84 18.86 -16.28 21.78
CA GLY A 84 18.53 -15.01 21.17
C GLY A 84 18.78 -15.26 19.70
N GLY A 85 17.69 -15.34 18.95
CA GLY A 85 17.71 -15.65 17.54
C GLY A 85 18.76 -14.76 16.92
N VAL A 86 19.77 -15.38 16.32
CA VAL A 86 20.62 -14.67 15.39
C VAL A 86 19.63 -14.24 14.32
N ILE A 87 19.28 -12.95 14.28
CA ILE A 87 18.72 -12.38 13.06
C ILE A 87 19.79 -12.71 12.03
N ASP A 88 19.49 -13.61 11.11
CA ASP A 88 20.42 -13.97 10.05
C ASP A 88 20.74 -12.67 9.34
N ASP A 89 21.92 -12.07 9.50
CA ASP A 89 22.27 -10.75 8.93
C ASP A 89 22.54 -10.80 7.41
N ALA A 90 22.12 -11.88 6.73
CA ALA A 90 22.28 -12.05 5.29
C ALA A 90 21.74 -10.84 4.49
N PRO A 91 22.43 -10.41 3.42
CA PRO A 91 21.88 -9.42 2.50
C PRO A 91 20.49 -9.81 2.01
N LEU A 92 19.58 -8.83 1.92
CA LEU A 92 18.25 -9.01 1.36
C LEU A 92 18.04 -8.12 0.13
N GLU A 93 17.20 -8.57 -0.79
CA GLU A 93 16.69 -7.77 -1.90
C GLU A 93 15.18 -7.52 -1.74
N LEU A 94 14.82 -6.23 -1.60
CA LEU A 94 13.44 -5.77 -1.66
C LEU A 94 13.16 -5.14 -3.02
N VAL A 95 12.12 -5.59 -3.72
CA VAL A 95 11.62 -4.91 -4.91
C VAL A 95 10.34 -4.13 -4.58
N VAL A 96 10.27 -2.87 -5.01
CA VAL A 96 9.09 -2.02 -4.85
C VAL A 96 8.42 -1.80 -6.20
N ILE A 97 7.15 -2.17 -6.32
CA ILE A 97 6.28 -1.76 -7.44
C ILE A 97 5.21 -0.79 -6.91
N GLY A 98 4.79 0.16 -7.74
CA GLY A 98 3.82 1.15 -7.28
C GLY A 98 3.69 2.35 -8.19
N ALA A 99 2.98 3.36 -7.67
CA ALA A 99 2.69 4.59 -8.37
C ALA A 99 3.63 5.74 -7.98
N SER A 100 3.18 6.98 -8.17
CA SER A 100 3.96 8.22 -7.99
C SER A 100 4.54 8.41 -6.59
N THR A 101 3.86 7.97 -5.54
CA THR A 101 4.36 8.08 -4.16
C THR A 101 5.60 7.22 -3.96
N ALA A 102 5.56 5.94 -4.36
CA ALA A 102 6.73 5.07 -4.28
C ALA A 102 7.88 5.57 -5.16
N ALA A 103 7.57 6.17 -6.30
CA ALA A 103 8.56 6.79 -7.19
C ALA A 103 9.12 8.14 -6.68
N GLY A 104 8.51 8.76 -5.65
CA GLY A 104 8.93 10.06 -5.13
C GLY A 104 8.59 11.25 -6.04
N LYS A 105 7.45 11.19 -6.75
CA LYS A 105 7.04 12.25 -7.68
C LYS A 105 7.01 13.61 -6.96
N ASN A 106 7.59 14.61 -7.63
CA ASN A 106 7.66 16.01 -7.17
C ASN A 106 8.49 16.26 -5.91
N LEU A 107 9.11 15.23 -5.33
CA LEU A 107 9.77 15.36 -4.04
C LEU A 107 11.05 16.20 -4.11
N ASP A 108 11.68 16.26 -5.27
CA ASP A 108 12.85 17.08 -5.58
C ASP A 108 12.52 18.42 -6.25
N GLN A 109 11.23 18.73 -6.45
CA GLN A 109 10.74 19.86 -7.24
C GLN A 109 10.30 21.04 -6.36
N PRO A 110 11.06 22.15 -6.30
CA PRO A 110 10.74 23.29 -5.42
C PRO A 110 9.38 23.95 -5.70
N GLN A 111 8.90 23.89 -6.95
CA GLN A 111 7.60 24.43 -7.33
C GLN A 111 6.41 23.73 -6.67
N TYR A 112 6.61 22.52 -6.14
CA TYR A 112 5.61 21.77 -5.37
C TYR A 112 5.93 21.70 -3.88
N GLY A 113 6.95 22.45 -3.40
CA GLY A 113 7.43 22.36 -2.02
C GLY A 113 8.43 21.22 -1.78
N GLY A 114 8.89 20.55 -2.84
CA GLY A 114 10.00 19.60 -2.78
C GLY A 114 11.36 20.30 -2.66
N ALA A 115 12.42 19.52 -2.49
CA ALA A 115 13.79 20.04 -2.41
C ALA A 115 14.81 19.02 -2.91
N PRO A 116 15.91 19.45 -3.56
CA PRO A 116 17.00 18.56 -3.93
C PRO A 116 17.50 17.76 -2.72
N GLY A 117 17.63 16.45 -2.89
CA GLY A 117 18.09 15.54 -1.83
C GLY A 117 16.99 14.99 -0.94
N ASN A 118 15.74 15.42 -1.09
CA ASN A 118 14.61 14.68 -0.53
C ASN A 118 14.52 13.28 -1.16
N LYS A 119 14.02 12.31 -0.39
CA LYS A 119 14.05 10.89 -0.74
C LYS A 119 12.69 10.24 -0.49
N PRO A 120 12.19 9.41 -1.43
CA PRO A 120 10.99 8.63 -1.17
C PRO A 120 11.24 7.63 -0.06
N PHE A 121 10.15 7.14 0.55
CA PHE A 121 10.20 6.20 1.67
C PHE A 121 11.01 4.93 1.32
N ALA A 122 10.91 4.45 0.08
CA ALA A 122 11.65 3.28 -0.39
C ALA A 122 13.17 3.50 -0.36
N THR A 123 13.64 4.70 -0.69
CA THR A 123 15.07 5.05 -0.59
C THR A 123 15.51 5.21 0.85
N LEU A 124 14.68 5.82 1.71
CA LEU A 124 14.96 5.89 3.15
C LEU A 124 15.10 4.48 3.75
N TYR A 125 14.20 3.58 3.36
CA TYR A 125 14.24 2.18 3.80
C TYR A 125 15.46 1.44 3.26
N ALA A 126 15.84 1.66 2.00
CA ALA A 126 17.05 1.09 1.42
C ALA A 126 18.31 1.48 2.21
N GLU A 127 18.40 2.74 2.63
CA GLU A 127 19.53 3.23 3.43
C GLU A 127 19.58 2.57 4.80
N GLN A 128 18.42 2.36 5.43
CA GLN A 128 18.34 1.66 6.72
C GLN A 128 18.68 0.18 6.57
N LEU A 129 18.11 -0.49 5.57
CA LEU A 129 18.37 -1.91 5.31
C LEU A 129 19.85 -2.17 5.03
N ALA A 130 20.53 -1.26 4.32
CA ALA A 130 21.97 -1.36 4.09
C ALA A 130 22.83 -1.14 5.36
N ILE A 131 22.31 -0.42 6.36
CA ILE A 131 22.95 -0.26 7.68
C ILE A 131 22.78 -1.53 8.50
N ASP A 132 21.55 -2.02 8.60
CA ASP A 132 21.21 -3.16 9.44
C ASP A 132 21.73 -4.48 8.84
N ARG A 133 21.74 -4.58 7.51
CA ARG A 133 22.08 -5.79 6.74
C ARG A 133 22.99 -5.42 5.56
N PRO A 134 24.31 -5.25 5.80
CA PRO A 134 25.24 -4.80 4.77
C PRO A 134 25.22 -5.66 3.51
N GLY A 135 25.02 -5.03 2.36
CA GLY A 135 24.91 -5.69 1.06
C GLY A 135 23.49 -5.84 0.55
N SER A 136 22.48 -5.52 1.38
CA SER A 136 21.08 -5.50 0.96
C SER A 136 20.81 -4.43 -0.10
N THR A 137 19.83 -4.70 -0.96
CA THR A 137 19.43 -3.86 -2.09
C THR A 137 17.93 -3.54 -2.04
N VAL A 138 17.58 -2.38 -2.59
CA VAL A 138 16.19 -2.04 -2.89
C VAL A 138 16.10 -1.63 -4.35
N VAL A 139 15.30 -2.36 -5.12
CA VAL A 139 15.02 -2.07 -6.52
C VAL A 139 13.65 -1.43 -6.62
N ASN A 140 13.60 -0.14 -6.96
CA ASN A 140 12.34 0.59 -7.08
C ASN A 140 11.88 0.66 -8.53
N LEU A 141 10.87 -0.14 -8.86
CA LEU A 141 10.22 -0.21 -10.17
C LEU A 141 8.95 0.66 -10.24
N ALA A 142 8.68 1.50 -9.23
CA ALA A 142 7.48 2.32 -9.22
C ALA A 142 7.50 3.40 -10.32
N VAL A 143 6.34 3.64 -10.94
CA VAL A 143 6.19 4.59 -12.04
C VAL A 143 5.10 5.62 -11.71
N PRO A 144 5.39 6.93 -11.80
CA PRO A 144 4.36 7.93 -11.64
C PRO A 144 3.22 7.80 -12.65
N GLY A 145 1.98 7.76 -12.16
CA GLY A 145 0.77 7.73 -12.99
C GLY A 145 0.20 6.34 -13.28
N THR A 146 0.83 5.28 -12.77
CA THR A 146 0.30 3.92 -12.84
C THR A 146 -0.69 3.61 -11.72
N THR A 147 -1.41 2.51 -11.89
CA THR A 147 -2.45 1.97 -11.02
C THR A 147 -2.21 0.49 -10.76
N SER A 148 -3.01 -0.15 -9.91
CA SER A 148 -2.90 -1.60 -9.68
C SER A 148 -3.12 -2.44 -10.93
N PHE A 149 -3.79 -1.89 -11.96
CA PHE A 149 -3.96 -2.55 -13.26
C PHE A 149 -2.63 -2.71 -14.01
N ASP A 150 -1.74 -1.72 -13.87
CA ASP A 150 -0.41 -1.76 -14.48
C ASP A 150 0.49 -2.79 -13.77
N GLY A 151 0.31 -2.92 -12.45
CA GLY A 151 1.11 -3.79 -11.58
C GLY A 151 0.78 -5.29 -11.66
N MET A 152 -0.32 -5.68 -12.32
CA MET A 152 -0.74 -7.07 -12.44
C MET A 152 0.23 -7.94 -13.26
N PRO A 153 0.21 -9.28 -13.10
CA PRO A 153 1.10 -10.17 -13.84
C PRO A 153 1.08 -9.94 -15.35
N THR A 154 2.24 -10.09 -16.00
CA THR A 154 2.35 -9.96 -17.45
C THR A 154 1.41 -10.95 -18.14
N GLY A 155 0.56 -10.45 -19.04
CA GLY A 155 -0.45 -11.24 -19.75
C GLY A 155 -1.83 -11.27 -19.10
N SER A 156 -2.00 -10.67 -17.91
CA SER A 156 -3.33 -10.43 -17.33
C SER A 156 -4.18 -9.54 -18.24
N GLN A 157 -5.50 -9.79 -18.25
CA GLN A 157 -6.45 -9.02 -19.04
C GLN A 157 -7.15 -7.98 -18.16
N ASN A 158 -6.91 -6.71 -18.45
CA ASN A 158 -7.60 -5.62 -17.77
C ASN A 158 -9.00 -5.39 -18.35
N PRO A 159 -9.97 -4.90 -17.55
CA PRO A 159 -11.28 -4.54 -18.04
C PRO A 159 -11.20 -3.49 -19.16
N PRO A 160 -12.24 -3.39 -20.03
CA PRO A 160 -12.29 -2.34 -21.05
C PRO A 160 -12.10 -0.96 -20.44
N GLY A 161 -11.21 -0.15 -21.04
CA GLY A 161 -10.89 1.20 -20.57
C GLY A 161 -9.59 1.31 -19.77
N TYR A 162 -8.99 0.18 -19.39
CA TYR A 162 -7.66 0.14 -18.78
C TYR A 162 -6.63 -0.41 -19.78
N ALA A 163 -5.41 0.15 -19.76
CA ALA A 163 -4.30 -0.36 -20.55
C ALA A 163 -3.91 -1.77 -20.08
N ALA A 164 -3.18 -2.54 -20.89
CA ALA A 164 -2.60 -3.82 -20.42
C ALA A 164 -1.56 -3.56 -19.32
N PRO A 165 -1.27 -4.55 -18.44
CA PRO A 165 -0.23 -4.41 -17.43
C PRO A 165 1.12 -3.99 -18.03
N ASP A 166 1.89 -3.17 -17.31
CA ASP A 166 3.21 -2.72 -17.75
C ASP A 166 4.24 -3.83 -17.49
N PRO A 167 4.74 -4.52 -18.53
CA PRO A 167 5.62 -5.68 -18.34
C PRO A 167 6.99 -5.32 -17.74
N MET A 168 7.34 -4.04 -17.63
CA MET A 168 8.60 -3.59 -17.05
C MET A 168 8.47 -3.15 -15.58
N HIS A 169 7.25 -2.93 -15.08
CA HIS A 169 7.02 -2.32 -13.77
C HIS A 169 5.90 -3.03 -12.98
N ASN A 170 5.69 -4.31 -13.28
CA ASN A 170 4.67 -5.14 -12.64
C ASN A 170 5.27 -6.25 -11.78
N ILE A 171 4.40 -7.07 -11.17
CA ILE A 171 4.85 -8.18 -10.33
C ILE A 171 5.72 -9.21 -11.08
N THR A 172 5.49 -9.42 -12.38
CA THR A 172 6.34 -10.33 -13.17
C THR A 172 7.75 -9.77 -13.32
N ALA A 173 7.89 -8.46 -13.55
CA ALA A 173 9.20 -7.79 -13.58
C ALA A 173 9.86 -7.83 -12.19
N ALA A 174 9.08 -7.59 -11.13
CA ALA A 174 9.60 -7.64 -9.77
C ALA A 174 10.17 -9.02 -9.41
N LEU A 175 9.44 -10.09 -9.70
CA LEU A 175 9.89 -11.46 -9.44
C LEU A 175 11.10 -11.86 -10.31
N ALA A 176 11.31 -11.21 -11.47
CA ALA A 176 12.46 -11.50 -12.32
C ALA A 176 13.78 -11.01 -11.72
N GLU A 177 13.75 -10.07 -10.77
CA GLU A 177 14.93 -9.65 -9.99
C GLU A 177 15.36 -10.74 -8.98
N SER A 178 14.52 -11.75 -8.73
CA SER A 178 14.69 -12.76 -7.67
C SER A 178 14.72 -12.18 -6.25
N PRO A 179 13.73 -11.34 -5.87
CA PRO A 179 13.72 -10.67 -4.57
C PRO A 179 13.45 -11.64 -3.41
N ASP A 180 13.89 -11.25 -2.22
CA ASP A 180 13.48 -11.87 -0.96
C ASP A 180 12.08 -11.40 -0.53
N MET A 181 11.67 -10.20 -0.96
CA MET A 181 10.36 -9.62 -0.66
C MET A 181 9.93 -8.58 -1.69
N VAL A 182 8.61 -8.39 -1.83
CA VAL A 182 8.02 -7.35 -2.67
C VAL A 182 7.17 -6.40 -1.86
N LEU A 183 7.28 -5.10 -2.12
CA LEU A 183 6.37 -4.08 -1.62
C LEU A 183 5.54 -3.49 -2.76
N VAL A 184 4.22 -3.46 -2.56
CA VAL A 184 3.24 -3.02 -3.55
C VAL A 184 2.54 -1.75 -3.04
N ALA A 185 2.78 -0.64 -3.73
CA ALA A 185 2.32 0.69 -3.34
C ALA A 185 1.47 1.37 -4.42
N TYR A 186 0.26 0.83 -4.63
CA TYR A 186 -0.74 1.39 -5.55
C TYR A 186 -1.89 2.06 -4.80
N HIS A 187 -2.32 3.21 -5.31
CA HIS A 187 -3.44 3.99 -4.76
C HIS A 187 -4.71 3.78 -5.59
N LEU A 188 -5.84 4.27 -5.07
CA LEU A 188 -7.09 4.29 -5.83
C LEU A 188 -6.94 5.14 -7.11
N GLY A 189 -6.91 4.46 -8.26
CA GLY A 189 -6.92 5.10 -9.57
C GLY A 189 -8.28 5.72 -9.91
N ALA A 190 -8.29 6.74 -10.77
CA ALA A 190 -9.53 7.34 -11.22
C ALA A 190 -10.43 6.31 -11.92
N GLY A 191 -11.70 6.20 -11.48
CA GLY A 191 -12.69 5.29 -12.07
C GLY A 191 -12.58 3.82 -11.66
N ALA A 192 -11.60 3.45 -10.83
CA ALA A 192 -11.47 2.10 -10.29
C ALA A 192 -12.38 1.90 -9.08
N SER A 193 -13.02 0.74 -8.96
CA SER A 193 -13.73 0.36 -7.73
C SER A 193 -12.75 -0.25 -6.70
N THR A 194 -13.14 -0.24 -5.42
CA THR A 194 -12.36 -0.89 -4.35
C THR A 194 -12.20 -2.38 -4.65
N GLU A 195 -13.28 -3.03 -5.08
CA GLU A 195 -13.28 -4.43 -5.49
C GLU A 195 -12.27 -4.71 -6.62
N GLN A 196 -12.21 -3.85 -7.64
CA GLN A 196 -11.23 -4.01 -8.72
C GLN A 196 -9.80 -3.87 -8.21
N VAL A 197 -9.54 -2.90 -7.34
CA VAL A 197 -8.19 -2.73 -6.80
C VAL A 197 -7.80 -3.93 -5.94
N ILE A 198 -8.68 -4.40 -5.06
CA ILE A 198 -8.41 -5.60 -4.25
C ILE A 198 -8.20 -6.83 -5.11
N ALA A 199 -9.04 -7.06 -6.14
CA ALA A 199 -8.86 -8.17 -7.07
C ALA A 199 -7.49 -8.12 -7.78
N ASN A 200 -7.04 -6.94 -8.20
CA ASN A 200 -5.71 -6.76 -8.80
C ASN A 200 -4.59 -7.06 -7.79
N LEU A 201 -4.71 -6.58 -6.53
CA LEU A 201 -3.72 -6.84 -5.48
C LEU A 201 -3.69 -8.32 -5.09
N THR A 202 -4.82 -9.01 -5.05
CA THR A 202 -4.89 -10.46 -4.86
C THR A 202 -4.20 -11.20 -6.00
N ALA A 203 -4.41 -10.81 -7.26
CA ALA A 203 -3.71 -11.43 -8.38
C ALA A 203 -2.18 -11.20 -8.34
N ILE A 204 -1.74 -10.07 -7.77
CA ILE A 204 -0.32 -9.81 -7.48
C ILE A 204 0.19 -10.74 -6.37
N GLN A 205 -0.56 -10.90 -5.28
CA GLN A 205 -0.22 -11.84 -4.20
C GLN A 205 -0.12 -13.27 -4.71
N ASP A 206 -1.10 -13.76 -5.47
CA ASP A 206 -1.11 -15.12 -6.02
C ASP A 206 0.13 -15.41 -6.89
N ALA A 207 0.59 -14.41 -7.64
CA ALA A 207 1.82 -14.53 -8.43
C ALA A 207 3.08 -14.58 -7.57
N ALA A 208 3.13 -13.80 -6.49
CA ALA A 208 4.24 -13.79 -5.53
C ALA A 208 4.29 -15.11 -4.72
N ASP A 209 3.14 -15.58 -4.23
CA ASP A 209 2.98 -16.86 -3.53
C ASP A 209 3.41 -18.04 -4.41
N ALA A 210 3.05 -18.03 -5.70
CA ALA A 210 3.48 -19.04 -6.66
C ALA A 210 5.00 -19.06 -6.87
N ALA A 211 5.69 -17.93 -6.62
CA ALA A 211 7.14 -17.83 -6.64
C ALA A 211 7.78 -18.07 -5.26
N GLY A 212 6.98 -18.21 -4.19
CA GLY A 212 7.46 -18.32 -2.81
C GLY A 212 8.06 -17.04 -2.26
N VAL A 213 7.65 -15.88 -2.78
CA VAL A 213 8.14 -14.56 -2.37
C VAL A 213 7.05 -13.84 -1.57
N PRO A 214 7.29 -13.46 -0.31
CA PRO A 214 6.32 -12.70 0.48
C PRO A 214 6.14 -11.28 -0.07
N VAL A 215 4.92 -10.77 0.06
CA VAL A 215 4.53 -9.46 -0.47
C VAL A 215 3.82 -8.63 0.60
N TRP A 216 4.07 -7.32 0.61
CA TRP A 216 3.36 -6.36 1.46
C TRP A 216 2.63 -5.32 0.62
N PHE A 217 1.47 -4.87 1.10
CA PHE A 217 0.59 -3.94 0.39
C PHE A 217 0.35 -2.68 1.21
N SER A 218 0.59 -1.51 0.63
CA SER A 218 0.20 -0.25 1.29
C SER A 218 -1.31 0.00 1.20
N THR A 219 -1.89 0.57 2.25
CA THR A 219 -3.21 1.22 2.15
C THR A 219 -3.16 2.47 1.26
N PRO A 220 -4.29 2.93 0.69
CA PRO A 220 -4.31 4.16 -0.11
C PRO A 220 -3.93 5.39 0.72
N LEU A 221 -3.42 6.44 0.08
CA LEU A 221 -3.19 7.71 0.79
C LEU A 221 -4.51 8.42 1.14
N PRO A 222 -4.57 9.19 2.24
CA PRO A 222 -5.67 10.10 2.48
C PRO A 222 -5.71 11.21 1.43
N ARG A 223 -6.86 11.87 1.32
CA ARG A 223 -7.06 13.01 0.40
C ARG A 223 -7.47 14.24 1.17
N PHE A 224 -7.19 15.39 0.57
CA PHE A 224 -7.71 16.67 1.03
C PHE A 224 -9.23 16.72 0.86
N ALA A 225 -9.92 17.47 1.73
CA ALA A 225 -11.37 17.64 1.68
C ALA A 225 -11.91 18.26 0.37
N THR A 226 -11.01 18.81 -0.46
CA THR A 226 -11.28 19.38 -1.79
C THR A 226 -11.36 18.33 -2.90
N ALA A 227 -11.00 17.07 -2.62
CA ALA A 227 -11.05 15.99 -3.60
C ALA A 227 -12.48 15.62 -3.99
N ASP A 228 -12.60 14.80 -5.05
CA ASP A 228 -13.89 14.32 -5.53
C ASP A 228 -14.66 13.57 -4.42
N PRO A 229 -15.93 13.91 -4.15
CA PRO A 229 -16.70 13.30 -3.07
C PRO A 229 -16.87 11.78 -3.17
N ALA A 230 -16.95 11.21 -4.38
CA ALA A 230 -17.04 9.76 -4.54
C ALA A 230 -15.70 9.11 -4.15
N GLN A 231 -14.59 9.75 -4.51
CA GLN A 231 -13.26 9.30 -4.10
C GLN A 231 -13.07 9.40 -2.58
N LEU A 232 -13.53 10.48 -1.95
CA LEU A 232 -13.48 10.66 -0.49
C LEU A 232 -14.27 9.58 0.26
N ALA A 233 -15.42 9.15 -0.27
CA ALA A 233 -16.19 8.06 0.32
C ALA A 233 -15.49 6.69 0.16
N GLN A 234 -14.82 6.48 -0.97
CA GLN A 234 -14.25 5.18 -1.33
C GLN A 234 -12.89 4.89 -0.68
N ILE A 235 -12.10 5.90 -0.36
CA ILE A 235 -10.75 5.71 0.20
C ILE A 235 -10.75 4.98 1.56
N PRO A 236 -11.60 5.34 2.54
CA PRO A 236 -11.70 4.58 3.77
C PRO A 236 -12.14 3.13 3.53
N GLU A 237 -13.07 2.89 2.61
CA GLU A 237 -13.50 1.53 2.24
C GLU A 237 -12.34 0.71 1.66
N MET A 238 -11.53 1.32 0.80
CA MET A 238 -10.35 0.66 0.23
C MET A 238 -9.26 0.41 1.28
N ARG A 239 -9.05 1.34 2.21
CA ARG A 239 -8.12 1.13 3.34
C ARG A 239 -8.56 -0.09 4.15
N ASP A 240 -9.81 -0.12 4.60
CA ASP A 240 -10.34 -1.21 5.41
C ASP A 240 -10.28 -2.54 4.66
N ALA A 241 -10.55 -2.53 3.35
CA ALA A 241 -10.43 -3.71 2.51
C ALA A 241 -8.98 -4.21 2.43
N VAL A 242 -7.99 -3.34 2.20
CA VAL A 242 -6.57 -3.74 2.17
C VAL A 242 -6.14 -4.33 3.52
N LEU A 243 -6.46 -3.68 4.64
CA LEU A 243 -6.13 -4.16 5.98
C LEU A 243 -6.79 -5.52 6.28
N THR A 244 -8.05 -5.68 5.89
CA THR A 244 -8.80 -6.93 6.13
C THR A 244 -8.31 -8.07 5.25
N THR A 245 -8.00 -7.80 3.98
CA THR A 245 -7.62 -8.82 3.00
C THR A 245 -6.20 -9.33 3.23
N PHE A 246 -5.26 -8.44 3.56
CA PHE A 246 -3.83 -8.78 3.63
C PHE A 246 -3.29 -8.89 5.06
N GLY A 247 -4.04 -8.49 6.09
CA GLY A 247 -3.68 -8.71 7.50
C GLY A 247 -2.28 -8.18 7.83
N ASP A 248 -1.40 -9.06 8.34
CA ASP A 248 -0.02 -8.71 8.72
C ASP A 248 0.86 -8.31 7.50
N HIS A 249 0.39 -8.58 6.28
CA HIS A 249 1.01 -8.12 5.03
C HIS A 249 0.47 -6.76 4.55
N ALA A 250 -0.38 -6.08 5.33
CA ALA A 250 -0.86 -4.74 5.03
C ALA A 250 -0.08 -3.66 5.80
N LEU A 251 0.33 -2.60 5.11
CA LEU A 251 1.02 -1.44 5.67
C LEU A 251 0.09 -0.22 5.67
N ASP A 252 -0.29 0.26 6.86
CA ASP A 252 -1.29 1.32 7.00
C ASP A 252 -0.74 2.74 6.75
N PHE A 253 -0.37 3.01 5.50
CA PHE A 253 0.09 4.30 5.01
C PHE A 253 -0.96 5.41 5.20
N PHE A 254 -2.24 5.06 5.13
CA PHE A 254 -3.33 6.00 5.38
C PHE A 254 -3.22 6.62 6.78
N ALA A 255 -3.11 5.77 7.82
CA ALA A 255 -3.05 6.22 9.20
C ALA A 255 -1.83 7.10 9.49
N ALA A 256 -0.71 6.85 8.80
CA ALA A 256 0.52 7.63 8.95
C ALA A 256 0.42 9.06 8.38
N LEU A 257 -0.59 9.35 7.56
CA LEU A 257 -0.70 10.61 6.80
C LEU A 257 -2.01 11.37 7.01
N VAL A 258 -2.95 10.80 7.78
CA VAL A 258 -4.26 11.39 8.02
C VAL A 258 -4.20 12.36 9.21
N GLY A 259 -4.85 13.51 9.08
CA GLY A 259 -5.06 14.46 10.17
C GLY A 259 -6.23 14.05 11.07
N ASP A 260 -6.40 14.78 12.17
CA ASP A 260 -7.46 14.54 13.15
C ASP A 260 -8.89 14.69 12.57
N ASP A 261 -9.01 15.39 11.44
CA ASP A 261 -10.28 15.61 10.74
C ASP A 261 -10.63 14.50 9.74
N GLY A 262 -9.78 13.48 9.61
CA GLY A 262 -9.97 12.35 8.70
C GLY A 262 -9.52 12.61 7.25
N TYR A 263 -8.95 13.79 6.96
CA TYR A 263 -8.39 14.13 5.65
C TYR A 263 -6.86 14.07 5.68
N ALA A 264 -6.23 14.28 4.52
CA ALA A 264 -4.77 14.40 4.45
C ALA A 264 -4.26 15.50 5.38
N ASP A 265 -3.27 15.19 6.23
CA ASP A 265 -2.55 16.21 7.00
C ASP A 265 -1.72 17.06 6.05
N ALA A 266 -2.14 18.30 5.83
CA ALA A 266 -1.47 19.23 4.92
C ALA A 266 0.02 19.44 5.23
N THR A 267 0.46 19.22 6.49
CA THR A 267 1.87 19.35 6.87
C THR A 267 2.74 18.20 6.36
N LEU A 268 2.14 17.08 5.97
CA LEU A 268 2.81 15.89 5.45
C LEU A 268 2.76 15.77 3.93
N PHE A 269 2.11 16.71 3.24
CA PHE A 269 1.95 16.71 1.79
C PHE A 269 2.68 17.88 1.11
N LEU A 270 3.00 17.69 -0.17
CA LEU A 270 3.44 18.71 -1.09
C LEU A 270 2.27 19.66 -1.41
N THR A 271 2.59 20.82 -1.98
CA THR A 271 1.57 21.82 -2.35
C THR A 271 0.74 21.42 -3.58
N ASP A 272 0.97 20.23 -4.13
CA ASP A 272 0.15 19.65 -5.20
C ASP A 272 -1.06 18.88 -4.70
N GLU A 273 -1.26 18.84 -3.38
CA GLU A 273 -2.38 18.18 -2.68
C GLU A 273 -2.53 16.67 -2.99
N ASN A 274 -1.49 16.04 -3.52
CA ASN A 274 -1.54 14.65 -3.97
C ASN A 274 -0.39 13.79 -3.42
N HIS A 275 0.81 14.35 -3.32
CA HIS A 275 2.00 13.58 -2.96
C HIS A 275 2.53 13.97 -1.58
N PRO A 276 2.98 13.01 -0.76
CA PRO A 276 3.65 13.31 0.49
C PRO A 276 4.91 14.16 0.27
N ASN A 277 5.18 15.08 1.19
CA ASN A 277 6.46 15.79 1.23
C ASN A 277 7.52 14.93 1.95
N GLN A 278 8.70 15.49 2.23
CA GLN A 278 9.76 14.73 2.92
C GLN A 278 9.33 14.21 4.30
N ALA A 279 8.56 14.98 5.07
CA ALA A 279 8.06 14.55 6.37
C ALA A 279 7.01 13.43 6.21
N GLY A 280 6.13 13.53 5.22
CA GLY A 280 5.20 12.45 4.90
C GLY A 280 5.93 11.16 4.46
N HIS A 281 6.98 11.27 3.64
CA HIS A 281 7.81 10.12 3.28
C HIS A 281 8.56 9.51 4.48
N GLN A 282 8.95 10.32 5.48
CA GLN A 282 9.50 9.82 6.74
C GLN A 282 8.45 9.06 7.55
N ALA A 283 7.20 9.53 7.59
CA ALA A 283 6.10 8.82 8.24
C ALA A 283 5.83 7.46 7.58
N LEU A 284 5.78 7.42 6.24
CA LEU A 284 5.64 6.16 5.49
C LEU A 284 6.83 5.21 5.72
N TYR A 285 8.05 5.74 5.78
CA TYR A 285 9.23 4.97 6.10
C TYR A 285 9.15 4.36 7.52
N GLN A 286 8.63 5.10 8.50
CA GLN A 286 8.44 4.58 9.85
C GLN A 286 7.48 3.39 9.87
N VAL A 287 6.42 3.39 9.05
CA VAL A 287 5.53 2.22 8.92
C VAL A 287 6.29 0.97 8.48
N LEU A 288 7.27 1.11 7.57
CA LEU A 288 8.10 -0.02 7.14
C LEU A 288 9.03 -0.53 8.24
N LEU A 289 9.56 0.37 9.08
CA LEU A 289 10.38 -0.03 10.23
C LEU A 289 9.55 -0.77 11.27
N ASP A 290 8.37 -0.25 11.58
CA ASP A 290 7.48 -0.83 12.59
C ASP A 290 6.94 -2.20 12.16
N ALA A 291 6.83 -2.44 10.85
CA ALA A 291 6.44 -3.72 10.28
C ALA A 291 7.57 -4.78 10.33
N ASP A 292 8.81 -4.38 10.58
CA ASP A 292 9.98 -5.26 10.70
C ASP A 292 10.05 -6.35 9.60
N LEU A 293 9.91 -5.92 8.33
CA LEU A 293 9.80 -6.83 7.18
C LEU A 293 10.84 -7.96 7.15
N PRO A 294 12.14 -7.72 7.48
CA PRO A 294 13.14 -8.78 7.51
C PRO A 294 12.86 -9.87 8.55
N ALA A 295 12.25 -9.55 9.68
CA ALA A 295 11.91 -10.52 10.72
C ALA A 295 10.70 -11.41 10.35
N ALA A 296 9.98 -11.06 9.28
CA ALA A 296 8.84 -11.81 8.76
C ALA A 296 9.21 -12.81 7.65
N LEU A 297 10.51 -12.91 7.28
CA LEU A 297 11.07 -13.91 6.36
C LEU A 297 11.48 -15.20 7.10
#